data_AF-A0A950DBL7-F1
#
_entry.id   AF-A0A950DBL7-F1
#
_cell.length_a   1.000
_cell.length_b   1.000
_cell.length_c   1.000
_cell.angle_alpha   90.00
_cell.angle_beta   90.00
_cell.angle_gamma   90.00
#
_symmetry.space_group_name_H-M   'P 1'
#
loop_
_entity.id
_entity.type
_entity.pdbx_description
1 polymer ?
#
loop_
_entity_poly.entity_id
_entity_poly.type
_entity_poly.pdbx_seq_one_letter_code
_entity_poly.pdbx_strand_id
1 'polypeptide(L)'
;MSRTFTLVRECLNNVTDVAGLWQVEGGKVLEDQKQVANYSSVKRVSCGTEQQNTAMVWVTLFFEGEKPPENMTLHGAHDFNSGGEIGSVSAASPAFASFIGKQFRRVVNTLTIA
;
A
#
# COMPACT_ATOMS: atom_id res chain seq x y z
N MET A 1 -16.11 -7.99 -7.74
CA MET A 1 -15.37 -8.94 -6.86
C MET A 1 -14.44 -8.13 -6.00
N SER A 2 -14.51 -8.33 -4.69
CA SER A 2 -13.61 -7.72 -3.73
C SER A 2 -12.53 -8.73 -3.32
N ARG A 3 -11.31 -8.28 -3.10
CA ARG A 3 -10.20 -9.08 -2.57
C ARG A 3 -9.74 -8.49 -1.25
N THR A 4 -9.40 -9.35 -0.29
CA THR A 4 -8.90 -8.93 1.02
C THR A 4 -7.58 -9.64 1.31
N PHE A 5 -6.59 -8.86 1.72
CA PHE A 5 -5.26 -9.30 2.08
C PHE A 5 -4.93 -8.91 3.51
N THR A 6 -4.02 -9.67 4.13
CA THR A 6 -3.36 -9.29 5.39
C THR A 6 -1.91 -8.90 5.11
N LEU A 7 -1.53 -7.67 5.42
CA LEU A 7 -0.17 -7.16 5.30
C LEU A 7 0.57 -7.39 6.62
N VAL A 8 1.50 -8.34 6.62
CA VAL A 8 2.38 -8.60 7.76
C VAL A 8 3.63 -7.75 7.61
N ARG A 9 3.70 -6.67 8.39
CA ARG A 9 4.82 -5.74 8.39
C ARG A 9 6.05 -6.39 9.03
N GLU A 10 7.16 -6.40 8.30
CA GLU A 10 8.44 -6.93 8.77
C GLU A 10 9.46 -5.81 9.02
N CYS A 11 9.32 -4.66 8.36
CA CYS A 11 10.15 -3.48 8.59
C CYS A 11 9.34 -2.18 8.57
N LEU A 12 9.82 -1.18 9.30
CA LEU A 12 9.30 0.18 9.32
C LEU A 12 10.45 1.15 9.59
N ASN A 13 10.72 2.05 8.65
CA ASN A 13 11.77 3.06 8.76
C ASN A 13 11.17 4.44 8.55
N ASN A 14 11.49 5.37 9.44
CA ASN A 14 11.15 6.78 9.30
C ASN A 14 12.40 7.55 8.91
N VAL A 15 12.31 8.35 7.85
CA VAL A 15 13.42 9.18 7.35
C VAL A 15 12.92 10.60 7.15
N THR A 16 13.50 11.56 7.86
CA THR A 16 13.22 12.98 7.67
C THR A 16 14.28 13.59 6.78
N ASP A 17 13.86 14.31 5.75
CA ASP A 17 14.73 15.08 4.87
C ASP A 17 14.22 16.53 4.70
N VAL A 18 14.92 17.32 3.88
CA VAL A 18 14.56 18.72 3.62
C VAL A 18 13.18 18.90 2.97
N ALA A 19 12.61 17.85 2.39
CA ALA A 19 11.32 17.87 1.72
C ALA A 19 10.19 17.22 2.55
N GLY A 20 10.47 16.79 3.78
CA GLY A 20 9.48 16.33 4.76
C GLY A 20 9.81 14.98 5.40
N LEU A 21 8.77 14.23 5.79
CA LEU A 21 8.90 12.92 6.42
C LEU A 21 8.55 11.80 5.43
N TRP A 22 9.43 10.81 5.32
CA TRP A 22 9.16 9.52 4.71
C TRP A 22 8.93 8.47 5.79
N GLN A 23 7.91 7.64 5.60
CA GLN A 23 7.75 6.39 6.33
C GLN A 23 7.69 5.25 5.32
N VAL A 24 8.68 4.36 5.39
CA VAL A 24 8.84 3.25 4.46
C VAL A 24 8.67 1.95 5.23
N GLU A 25 7.74 1.11 4.80
CA GLU A 25 7.49 -0.20 5.38
C GLU A 25 7.38 -1.28 4.31
N GLY A 26 7.55 -2.52 4.73
CA GLY A 26 7.42 -3.67 3.84
C GLY A 26 7.27 -4.96 4.62
N GLY A 27 7.01 -6.03 3.89
CA GLY A 27 6.85 -7.37 4.44
C GLY A 27 6.02 -8.24 3.52
N LYS A 28 5.19 -9.09 4.13
CA LYS A 28 4.43 -10.14 3.43
C LYS A 28 2.98 -9.75 3.24
N VAL A 29 2.37 -10.33 2.22
CA VAL A 29 0.95 -10.21 1.91
C VAL A 29 0.37 -11.61 1.98
N LEU A 30 -0.63 -11.80 2.84
CA LEU A 30 -1.35 -13.06 2.98
C LEU A 30 -2.74 -12.95 2.37
N GLU A 31 -3.16 -13.99 1.64
CA GLU A 31 -4.55 -14.27 1.25
C GLU A 31 -4.89 -15.64 1.85
N ASP A 32 -5.99 -15.73 2.62
CA ASP A 32 -6.37 -16.96 3.33
C ASP A 32 -5.22 -17.59 4.15
N GLN A 33 -4.48 -16.75 4.88
CA GLN A 33 -3.31 -17.10 5.71
C GLN A 33 -2.09 -17.64 4.95
N LYS A 34 -2.14 -17.70 3.62
CA LYS A 34 -1.02 -18.09 2.77
C LYS A 34 -0.35 -16.86 2.18
N GLN A 35 0.97 -16.86 2.18
CA GLN A 35 1.72 -15.80 1.50
C GLN A 35 1.45 -15.88 -0.01
N VAL A 36 1.07 -14.74 -0.60
CA VAL A 36 0.81 -14.61 -2.04
C VAL A 36 1.66 -13.53 -2.69
N ALA A 37 2.18 -12.59 -1.90
CA ALA A 37 3.03 -11.51 -2.37
C ALA A 37 3.93 -11.00 -1.24
N ASN A 38 4.94 -10.23 -1.62
CA ASN A 38 5.58 -9.26 -0.73
C ASN A 38 5.02 -7.88 -1.02
N TYR A 39 5.14 -6.94 -0.09
CA TYR A 39 4.79 -5.55 -0.35
C TYR A 39 5.89 -4.58 0.06
N SER A 40 5.92 -3.45 -0.65
CA SER A 40 6.63 -2.24 -0.25
C SER A 40 5.62 -1.12 -0.17
N SER A 41 5.67 -0.32 0.88
CA SER A 41 4.83 0.84 1.08
C SER A 41 5.66 2.06 1.48
N VAL A 42 5.31 3.19 0.88
CA VAL A 42 5.91 4.49 1.16
C VAL A 42 4.79 5.44 1.50
N LYS A 43 4.96 6.15 2.61
CA LYS A 43 4.13 7.29 3.01
C LYS A 43 4.99 8.52 3.02
N ARG A 44 4.51 9.60 2.40
CA ARG A 44 5.22 10.87 2.35
C ARG A 44 4.35 11.96 2.93
N VAL A 45 4.90 12.63 3.94
CA VAL A 45 4.38 13.89 4.46
C VAL A 45 5.24 15.01 3.89
N SER A 46 4.59 15.99 3.30
CA SER A 46 5.20 17.21 2.77
C SER A 46 4.34 18.44 3.09
N CYS A 47 4.83 19.62 2.70
CA CYS A 47 4.04 20.85 2.79
C CYS A 47 2.63 20.66 2.18
N GLY A 48 1.61 21.18 2.87
CA GLY A 48 0.19 21.00 2.52
C GLY A 48 -0.45 19.77 3.20
N THR A 49 0.26 18.64 3.26
CA THR A 49 -0.28 17.40 3.85
C THR A 49 -0.17 17.37 5.38
N GLU A 50 0.84 18.06 5.95
CA GLU A 50 1.03 18.22 7.39
C GLU A 50 -0.19 18.90 8.06
N GLN A 51 -0.73 19.94 7.43
CA GLN A 51 -1.89 20.67 7.95
C GLN A 51 -3.15 19.80 8.03
N GLN A 52 -3.21 18.74 7.23
CA GLN A 52 -4.32 17.79 7.19
C GLN A 52 -4.02 16.52 8.00
N ASN A 53 -2.86 16.46 8.67
CA ASN A 53 -2.35 15.25 9.33
C ASN A 53 -2.49 14.00 8.43
N THR A 54 -2.09 14.16 7.16
CA THR A 54 -2.25 13.17 6.10
C THR A 54 -0.92 12.93 5.40
N ALA A 55 -0.71 11.75 4.82
CA ALA A 55 0.38 11.46 3.91
C ALA A 55 -0.15 10.99 2.56
N MET A 56 0.56 11.31 1.48
CA MET A 56 0.41 10.56 0.23
C MET A 56 1.00 9.15 0.44
N VAL A 57 0.29 8.12 0.01
CA VAL A 57 0.70 6.72 0.18
C VAL A 57 0.79 5.99 -1.15
N TRP A 58 1.86 5.22 -1.27
CA TRP A 58 2.10 4.23 -2.32
C TRP A 58 2.23 2.87 -1.65
N VAL A 59 1.56 1.86 -2.20
CA VAL A 59 1.76 0.46 -1.83
C VAL A 59 1.93 -0.31 -3.12
N THR A 60 2.97 -1.13 -3.25
CA THR A 60 3.10 -2.08 -4.36
C THR A 60 3.16 -3.49 -3.80
N LEU A 61 2.25 -4.33 -4.28
CA LEU A 61 2.26 -5.78 -4.04
C LEU A 61 3.04 -6.45 -5.18
N PHE A 62 3.97 -7.33 -4.84
CA PHE A 62 4.78 -8.13 -5.76
C PHE A 62 4.44 -9.61 -5.55
N PHE A 63 3.63 -10.16 -6.46
CA PHE A 63 3.07 -11.51 -6.33
C PHE A 63 4.12 -12.60 -6.60
N GLU A 64 4.04 -13.69 -5.85
CA GLU A 64 4.96 -14.82 -6.00
C GLU A 64 4.72 -15.61 -7.29
N GLY A 65 5.77 -16.28 -7.79
CA GLY A 65 5.73 -17.16 -8.96
C GLY A 65 6.66 -16.71 -10.08
N GLU A 66 6.38 -15.54 -10.67
CA GLU A 66 7.06 -15.06 -11.88
C GLU A 66 8.34 -14.24 -11.60
N LYS A 67 9.20 -14.12 -12.62
CA LYS A 67 10.42 -13.30 -12.60
C LYS A 67 10.52 -12.47 -13.90
N PRO A 68 10.24 -11.14 -13.87
CA PRO A 68 9.87 -10.35 -12.71
C PRO A 68 8.49 -10.73 -12.14
N PRO A 69 8.23 -10.48 -10.85
CA PRO A 69 6.92 -10.75 -10.25
C PRO A 69 5.84 -9.88 -10.89
N GLU A 70 4.66 -10.45 -11.09
CA GLU A 70 3.46 -9.67 -11.39
C GLU A 70 3.17 -8.72 -10.21
N ASN A 71 2.65 -7.53 -10.48
CA ASN A 71 2.51 -6.50 -9.47
C ASN A 71 1.18 -5.74 -9.51
N MET A 72 0.86 -5.11 -8.39
CA MET A 72 -0.26 -4.18 -8.25
C MET A 72 0.17 -3.00 -7.39
N THR A 73 0.07 -1.79 -7.92
CA THR A 73 0.38 -0.54 -7.23
C THR A 73 -0.90 0.18 -6.86
N LEU A 74 -0.99 0.61 -5.61
CA LEU A 74 -2.08 1.36 -5.02
C LEU A 74 -1.58 2.75 -4.63
N HIS A 75 -2.29 3.79 -5.06
CA HIS A 75 -2.00 5.19 -4.70
C HIS A 75 -3.16 5.80 -3.95
N GLY A 76 -2.87 6.61 -2.94
CA GLY A 76 -3.91 7.27 -2.18
C GLY A 76 -3.42 8.16 -1.05
N ALA A 77 -4.24 8.24 0.00
CA ALA A 77 -3.98 9.00 1.21
C ALA A 77 -3.94 8.10 2.44
N HIS A 78 -3.06 8.44 3.38
CA HIS A 78 -3.01 7.89 4.73
C HIS A 78 -3.41 8.97 5.72
N ASP A 79 -4.40 8.70 6.58
CA ASP A 79 -4.80 9.58 7.67
C ASP A 79 -4.13 9.15 8.97
N PHE A 80 -3.31 10.00 9.56
CA PHE A 80 -2.61 9.69 10.80
C PHE A 80 -3.52 9.69 12.04
N ASN A 81 -4.73 10.27 11.96
CA ASN A 81 -5.66 10.24 13.10
C ASN A 81 -6.28 8.85 13.29
N SER A 82 -6.73 8.23 12.20
CA SER A 82 -7.33 6.88 12.22
C SER A 82 -6.34 5.75 11.95
N GLY A 83 -5.17 6.06 11.37
CA GLY A 83 -4.25 5.08 10.83
C GLY A 83 -4.75 4.39 9.55
N GLY A 84 -5.88 4.85 8.99
CA GLY A 84 -6.48 4.29 7.77
C GLY A 84 -5.78 4.77 6.50
N GLU A 85 -5.93 3.99 5.43
CA GLU A 85 -5.51 4.38 4.08
C GLU A 85 -6.66 4.16 3.10
N ILE A 86 -6.79 5.07 2.14
CA ILE A 86 -7.79 5.01 1.07
C ILE A 86 -7.18 5.43 -0.24
N GLY A 87 -7.69 4.90 -1.35
CA GLY A 87 -7.29 5.32 -2.68
C GLY A 87 -7.75 4.31 -3.73
N SER A 88 -6.97 4.15 -4.79
CA SER A 88 -7.26 3.17 -5.84
C SER A 88 -6.02 2.44 -6.33
N VAL A 89 -6.25 1.32 -7.00
CA VAL A 89 -5.21 0.63 -7.77
C VAL A 89 -4.86 1.51 -8.99
N SER A 90 -3.66 2.08 -9.00
CA SER A 90 -3.20 3.03 -10.01
C SER A 90 -2.50 2.35 -11.19
N ALA A 91 -1.90 1.18 -10.96
CA ALA A 91 -1.25 0.36 -11.99
C ALA A 91 -1.23 -1.11 -11.58
N ALA A 92 -1.30 -2.01 -12.55
CA ALA A 92 -1.19 -3.44 -12.29
C ALA A 92 -0.70 -4.18 -13.54
N SER A 93 -0.05 -5.33 -13.34
CA SER A 93 0.30 -6.25 -14.44
C SER A 93 -0.97 -6.84 -15.09
N PRO A 94 -0.88 -7.39 -16.32
CA PRO A 94 -2.04 -7.88 -17.05
C PRO A 94 -2.92 -8.88 -16.27
N ALA A 95 -2.33 -9.76 -15.46
CA ALA A 95 -3.08 -10.73 -14.64
C ALA A 95 -4.02 -10.06 -13.62
N PHE A 96 -3.74 -8.80 -13.28
CA PHE A 96 -4.46 -8.02 -12.28
C PHE A 96 -5.11 -6.74 -12.85
N ALA A 97 -5.14 -6.58 -14.18
CA ALA A 97 -5.64 -5.37 -14.83
C ALA A 97 -7.10 -5.05 -14.49
N SER A 98 -7.91 -6.07 -14.18
CA SER A 98 -9.31 -5.90 -13.73
C SER A 98 -9.46 -5.18 -12.39
N PHE A 99 -8.36 -4.99 -11.64
CA PHE A 99 -8.33 -4.22 -10.42
C PHE A 99 -8.01 -2.73 -10.63
N ILE A 100 -7.48 -2.33 -11.78
CA ILE A 100 -7.14 -0.92 -12.04
C ILE A 100 -8.37 -0.03 -11.87
N GLY A 101 -8.22 1.05 -11.10
CA GLY A 101 -9.30 1.98 -10.76
C GLY A 101 -10.21 1.53 -9.62
N LYS A 102 -10.13 0.27 -9.17
CA LYS A 102 -10.87 -0.19 -7.98
C LYS A 102 -10.39 0.52 -6.73
N GLN A 103 -11.32 0.77 -5.81
CA GLN A 103 -10.99 1.40 -4.55
C GLN A 103 -10.23 0.42 -3.68
N PHE A 104 -9.23 0.92 -2.96
CA PHE A 104 -8.70 0.19 -1.81
C PHE A 104 -8.99 0.92 -0.52
N ARG A 105 -9.08 0.13 0.55
CA ARG A 105 -9.07 0.61 1.92
C ARG A 105 -8.12 -0.28 2.72
N ARG A 106 -7.24 0.34 3.49
CA ARG A 106 -6.42 -0.35 4.48
C ARG A 106 -6.78 0.13 5.87
N VAL A 107 -6.99 -0.80 6.78
CA VAL A 107 -7.15 -0.53 8.22
C VAL A 107 -6.20 -1.46 8.96
N VAL A 108 -5.22 -0.87 9.65
CA VAL A 108 -4.13 -1.62 10.31
C VAL A 108 -3.40 -2.53 9.29
N ASN A 109 -3.61 -3.83 9.35
CA ASN A 109 -2.99 -4.82 8.48
C ASN A 109 -3.96 -5.39 7.43
N THR A 110 -5.24 -5.04 7.46
CA THR A 110 -6.21 -5.54 6.49
C THR A 110 -6.30 -4.58 5.30
N LEU A 111 -5.97 -5.08 4.11
CA LEU A 111 -6.12 -4.38 2.84
C LEU A 111 -7.28 -4.98 2.06
N THR A 112 -8.30 -4.19 1.75
CA THR A 112 -9.43 -4.60 0.92
C THR A 112 -9.45 -3.80 -0.37
N ILE A 113 -9.68 -4.46 -1.50
CA ILE A 113 -9.82 -3.86 -2.84
C ILE A 113 -11.19 -4.24 -3.39
N ALA A 114 -11.99 -3.28 -3.87
CA ALA A 114 -13.37 -3.51 -4.35
C ALA A 114 -13.73 -2.63 -5.56
#